data_AF-A0A929A4M7-F1
#
_entry.id   AF-A0A929A4M7-F1
#
_cell.length_a   1.000
_cell.length_b   1.000
_cell.length_c   1.000
_cell.angle_alpha   90.00
_cell.angle_beta   90.00
_cell.angle_gamma   90.00
#
_symmetry.space_group_name_H-M   'P 1'
#
loop_
_entity.id
_entity.type
_entity.pdbx_description
1 polymer ?
#
loop_
_entity_poly.entity_id
_entity_poly.type
_entity_poly.pdbx_seq_one_letter_code
_entity_poly.pdbx_strand_id
1 'polypeptide(L)'
;MARPVDPRCIACVQLSVEEARQQECWVESRCHRRRSHYRHRDRLRRQASLQRQQPIVETEPIAIPSSYAAFLVLYRSSKEAPVHAVAAEIWQGSTKIGLTQAIHTFGLKAIPQHQAGARVEPIQAVIAELLNTLRHQFNITGFEWEIIELPPSACPLRPCPMHSSES
;
A
#
# COMPACT_ATOMS: atom_id res chain seq x y z
N MET A 1 -7.72 31.44 10.30
CA MET A 1 -7.15 32.59 11.03
C MET A 1 -7.94 32.81 12.32
N ALA A 2 -7.28 33.13 13.44
CA ALA A 2 -7.98 33.43 14.69
C ALA A 2 -8.75 34.76 14.55
N ARG A 3 -10.02 34.79 14.97
CA ARG A 3 -10.83 36.03 14.91
C ARG A 3 -10.19 37.11 15.79
N PRO A 4 -10.04 38.35 15.30
CA PRO A 4 -9.48 39.44 16.08
C PRO A 4 -10.32 39.69 17.33
N VAL A 5 -9.63 40.01 18.42
CA VAL A 5 -10.22 40.20 19.73
C VAL A 5 -10.73 41.62 19.84
N ASP A 6 -11.93 41.79 20.38
CA ASP A 6 -12.48 43.11 20.67
C ASP A 6 -11.93 43.61 22.02
N PRO A 7 -11.10 44.68 22.05
CA PRO A 7 -10.47 45.17 23.27
C PRO A 7 -11.48 45.69 24.30
N ARG A 8 -12.68 46.13 23.85
CA ARG A 8 -13.71 46.64 24.75
C ARG A 8 -14.30 45.53 25.61
N CYS A 9 -14.72 44.42 25.00
CA CYS A 9 -15.26 43.30 25.77
C CYS A 9 -14.21 42.63 26.68
N ILE A 10 -12.90 42.74 26.41
CA ILE A 10 -11.85 42.26 27.34
C ILE A 10 -11.83 43.08 28.64
N ALA A 11 -12.00 44.40 28.56
CA ALA A 11 -11.92 45.27 29.73
C ALA A 11 -12.97 44.91 30.81
N CYS A 12 -14.19 44.54 30.41
CA CYS A 12 -15.23 44.10 31.34
C CYS A 12 -15.30 42.59 31.59
N VAL A 13 -14.35 41.78 31.08
CA VAL A 13 -14.48 40.31 31.13
C VAL A 13 -14.42 39.73 32.54
N GLN A 14 -13.80 40.42 33.50
CA GLN A 14 -13.70 39.93 34.88
C GLN A 14 -14.90 40.31 35.76
N LEU A 15 -15.63 41.39 35.46
CA LEU A 15 -16.73 41.94 36.29
C LEU A 15 -17.97 41.01 36.42
N SER A 16 -19.01 41.37 37.16
CA SER A 16 -20.32 40.74 37.01
C SER A 16 -21.03 41.26 35.74
N VAL A 17 -22.13 40.64 35.31
CA VAL A 17 -22.92 41.16 34.17
C VAL A 17 -23.54 42.52 34.52
N GLU A 18 -23.97 42.68 35.76
CA GLU A 18 -24.61 43.89 36.28
C GLU A 18 -23.61 45.04 36.37
N GLU A 19 -22.40 44.76 36.87
CA GLU A 19 -21.29 45.73 36.92
C GLU A 19 -20.81 46.10 35.52
N ALA A 20 -20.69 45.11 34.61
CA ALA A 20 -20.21 45.36 33.26
C ALA A 20 -21.19 46.24 32.45
N ARG A 21 -22.51 46.09 32.64
CA ARG A 21 -23.54 46.91 31.98
C ARG A 21 -23.43 48.40 32.29
N GLN A 22 -22.85 48.76 33.42
CA GLN A 22 -22.63 50.14 33.84
C GLN A 22 -21.32 50.73 33.29
N GLN A 23 -20.51 49.92 32.58
CA GLN A 23 -19.23 50.35 32.02
C GLN A 23 -19.34 50.65 30.52
N GLU A 24 -18.59 51.65 30.06
CA GLU A 24 -18.53 52.05 28.64
C GLU A 24 -17.98 50.96 27.71
N CYS A 25 -17.33 49.95 28.28
CA CYS A 25 -16.75 48.83 27.55
C CYS A 25 -17.75 47.71 27.20
N TRP A 26 -19.00 47.81 27.68
CA TRP A 26 -20.05 46.83 27.43
C TRP A 26 -20.87 47.11 26.17
N VAL A 27 -21.06 46.06 25.37
CA VAL A 27 -21.89 46.08 24.16
C VAL A 27 -22.94 44.96 24.26
N GLU A 28 -24.20 45.33 24.51
CA GLU A 28 -25.30 44.38 24.81
C GLU A 28 -25.44 43.27 23.75
N SER A 29 -25.26 43.62 22.47
CA SER A 29 -25.40 42.67 21.35
C SER A 29 -24.25 41.66 21.21
N ARG A 30 -23.06 41.94 21.76
CA ARG A 30 -21.83 41.18 21.50
C ARG A 30 -21.16 40.61 22.73
N CYS A 31 -21.11 41.37 23.83
CA CYS A 31 -20.32 40.98 24.99
C CYS A 31 -20.98 39.84 25.78
N HIS A 32 -22.31 39.76 25.89
CA HIS A 32 -23.00 38.67 26.60
C HIS A 32 -22.58 37.27 26.10
N ARG A 33 -22.53 37.05 24.78
CA ARG A 33 -22.17 35.75 24.17
C ARG A 33 -20.66 35.48 24.17
N ARG A 34 -19.81 36.50 24.05
CA ARG A 34 -18.35 36.33 23.89
C ARG A 34 -17.57 36.33 25.21
N ARG A 35 -18.19 36.79 26.30
CA ARG A 35 -17.56 36.95 27.62
C ARG A 35 -17.04 35.64 28.22
N SER A 36 -17.84 34.57 28.14
CA SER A 36 -17.39 33.25 28.61
C SER A 36 -16.14 32.78 27.86
N HIS A 37 -16.16 32.92 26.52
CA HIS A 37 -15.01 32.58 25.68
C HIS A 37 -13.77 33.41 26.03
N TYR A 38 -13.90 34.72 26.22
CA TYR A 38 -12.77 35.57 26.60
C TYR A 38 -12.20 35.25 28.00
N ARG A 39 -13.05 34.93 28.97
CA ARG A 39 -12.61 34.47 30.32
C ARG A 39 -11.75 33.21 30.26
N HIS A 40 -12.07 32.29 29.35
CA HIS A 40 -11.45 30.97 29.28
C HIS A 40 -10.39 30.87 28.18
N ARG A 41 -10.17 31.94 27.42
CA ARG A 41 -9.28 31.94 26.26
C ARG A 41 -7.85 31.54 26.61
N ASP A 42 -7.31 32.06 27.72
CA ASP A 42 -5.94 31.72 28.14
C ASP A 42 -5.82 30.27 28.58
N ARG A 43 -6.84 29.74 29.28
CA ARG A 43 -6.92 28.32 29.65
C ARG A 43 -7.01 27.42 28.41
N LEU A 44 -7.86 27.77 27.45
CA LEU A 44 -8.02 27.05 26.18
C LEU A 44 -6.73 27.10 25.34
N ARG A 45 -6.03 28.24 25.33
CA ARG A 45 -4.74 28.40 24.64
C ARG A 45 -3.65 27.55 25.28
N ARG A 46 -3.60 27.50 26.62
CA ARG A 46 -2.69 26.61 27.36
C ARG A 46 -2.99 25.14 27.08
N GLN A 47 -4.25 24.72 27.10
CA GLN A 47 -4.65 23.36 26.74
C GLN A 47 -4.26 22.99 25.30
N ALA A 48 -4.51 23.87 24.33
CA ALA A 48 -4.12 23.65 22.95
C ALA A 48 -2.59 23.59 22.76
N SER A 49 -1.84 24.38 23.54
CA SER A 49 -0.37 24.32 23.56
C SER A 49 0.14 22.99 24.11
N LEU A 50 -0.45 22.50 25.20
CA LEU A 50 -0.10 21.21 25.80
C LEU A 50 -0.45 20.03 24.87
N GLN A 51 -1.57 20.13 24.16
CA GLN A 51 -2.00 19.11 23.20
C GLN A 51 -1.11 19.06 21.95
N ARG A 52 -0.48 20.17 21.57
CA ARG A 52 0.54 20.24 20.51
C ARG A 52 1.94 19.82 20.97
N GLN A 53 2.17 19.75 22.28
CA GLN A 53 3.41 19.27 22.90
C GLN A 53 3.33 17.78 23.25
N GLN A 54 2.30 17.06 22.77
CA GLN A 54 2.32 15.61 22.79
C GLN A 54 3.61 15.17 22.08
N PRO A 55 4.49 14.41 22.75
CA PRO A 55 5.69 13.91 22.11
C PRO A 55 5.24 13.09 20.91
N ILE A 56 5.76 13.44 19.73
CA ILE A 56 5.69 12.56 18.58
C ILE A 56 6.42 11.31 19.04
N VAL A 57 5.68 10.24 19.28
CA VAL A 57 6.29 8.94 19.54
C VAL A 57 7.00 8.58 18.24
N GLU A 58 8.32 8.73 18.23
CA GLU A 58 9.18 8.18 17.19
C GLU A 58 8.98 6.67 17.26
N THR A 59 8.01 6.18 16.48
CA THR A 59 7.86 4.76 16.20
C THR A 59 9.13 4.31 15.51
N GLU A 60 9.92 3.48 16.18
CA GLU A 60 11.04 2.81 15.54
C GLU A 60 10.56 2.13 14.24
N PRO A 61 11.34 2.23 13.15
CA PRO A 61 10.99 1.55 11.92
C PRO A 61 10.90 0.04 12.20
N ILE A 62 9.69 -0.51 12.04
CA ILE A 62 9.47 -1.95 12.13
C ILE A 62 10.40 -2.60 11.11
N ALA A 63 11.31 -3.46 11.58
CA ALA A 63 12.19 -4.22 10.72
C ALA A 63 11.33 -5.08 9.77
N ILE A 64 11.29 -4.69 8.49
CA ILE A 64 10.60 -5.47 7.46
C ILE A 64 11.34 -6.81 7.38
N PRO A 65 10.66 -7.95 7.57
CA PRO A 65 11.31 -9.24 7.49
C PRO A 65 11.97 -9.39 6.12
N SER A 66 13.27 -9.70 6.11
CA SER A 66 14.09 -9.91 4.92
C SER A 66 13.79 -11.24 4.21
N SER A 67 12.58 -11.76 4.39
CA SER A 67 12.12 -13.00 3.79
C SER A 67 11.91 -12.81 2.29
N TYR A 68 12.32 -13.82 1.53
CA TYR A 68 12.03 -13.86 0.11
C TYR A 68 10.59 -14.31 -0.13
N ALA A 69 9.93 -13.67 -1.09
CA ALA A 69 8.64 -14.08 -1.61
C ALA A 69 8.78 -14.37 -3.12
N ALA A 70 7.92 -15.24 -3.65
CA ALA A 70 7.88 -15.54 -5.07
C ALA A 70 6.47 -15.39 -5.64
N PHE A 71 6.36 -14.70 -6.78
CA PHE A 71 5.12 -14.62 -7.56
C PHE A 71 5.27 -15.48 -8.80
N LEU A 72 4.26 -16.32 -9.08
CA LEU A 72 4.23 -17.13 -10.29
C LEU A 72 3.93 -16.23 -11.50
N VAL A 73 4.75 -16.34 -12.54
CA VAL A 73 4.58 -15.63 -13.82
C VAL A 73 4.12 -16.63 -14.87
N LEU A 74 2.98 -16.36 -15.50
CA LEU A 74 2.45 -17.14 -16.61
C LEU A 74 2.44 -16.29 -17.88
N TYR A 75 3.08 -16.78 -18.93
CA TYR A 75 3.01 -16.16 -20.26
C TYR A 75 1.84 -16.80 -21.02
N ARG A 76 0.70 -16.11 -21.13
CA ARG A 76 -0.53 -16.60 -21.79
C ARG A 76 -1.42 -15.47 -22.28
N SER A 77 -2.25 -15.74 -23.28
CA SER A 77 -3.12 -14.71 -23.88
C SER A 77 -4.41 -14.45 -23.08
N SER A 78 -4.89 -15.44 -22.32
CA SER A 78 -6.07 -15.34 -21.47
C SER A 78 -6.06 -16.43 -20.39
N LYS A 79 -6.99 -16.36 -19.42
CA LYS A 79 -7.07 -17.32 -18.32
C LYS A 79 -7.31 -18.77 -18.74
N GLU A 80 -8.00 -18.95 -19.86
CA GLU A 80 -8.33 -20.26 -20.43
C GLU A 80 -7.36 -20.66 -21.55
N ALA A 81 -6.52 -19.74 -22.00
CA ALA A 81 -5.51 -20.01 -23.01
C ALA A 81 -4.44 -20.97 -22.45
N PRO A 82 -3.88 -21.82 -23.32
CA PRO A 82 -2.67 -22.57 -23.00
C PRO A 82 -1.56 -21.66 -22.47
N VAL A 83 -0.77 -22.17 -21.52
CA VAL A 83 0.39 -21.43 -21.04
C VAL A 83 1.55 -21.66 -22.01
N HIS A 84 2.14 -20.56 -22.48
CA HIS A 84 3.28 -20.58 -23.39
C HIS A 84 4.60 -20.81 -22.64
N ALA A 85 4.78 -20.14 -21.50
CA ALA A 85 5.92 -20.30 -20.63
C ALA A 85 5.56 -19.97 -19.16
N VAL A 86 6.38 -20.43 -18.23
CA VAL A 86 6.28 -20.13 -16.80
C VAL A 86 7.60 -19.58 -16.25
N ALA A 87 7.54 -18.65 -15.31
CA ALA A 87 8.68 -18.13 -14.56
C ALA A 87 8.25 -17.75 -13.14
N ALA A 88 9.17 -17.26 -12.31
CA ALA A 88 8.87 -16.72 -10.99
C ALA A 88 9.59 -15.40 -10.76
N GLU A 89 8.87 -14.38 -10.31
CA GLU A 89 9.47 -13.16 -9.79
C GLU A 89 9.84 -13.35 -8.33
N ILE A 90 11.06 -12.96 -7.96
CA ILE A 90 11.56 -13.08 -6.60
C ILE A 90 11.62 -11.68 -6.02
N TRP A 91 11.07 -11.52 -4.82
CA TRP A 91 10.96 -10.26 -4.10
C TRP A 91 11.57 -10.39 -2.71
N GLN A 92 12.14 -9.30 -2.22
CA GLN A 92 12.59 -9.16 -0.83
C GLN A 92 12.02 -7.86 -0.27
N GLY A 93 11.08 -7.98 0.68
CA GLY A 93 10.28 -6.85 1.12
C GLY A 93 9.52 -6.21 -0.05
N SER A 94 9.77 -4.92 -0.31
CA SER A 94 9.15 -4.15 -1.39
C SER A 94 9.96 -4.11 -2.69
N THR A 95 11.07 -4.85 -2.78
CA THR A 95 11.98 -4.78 -3.93
C THR A 95 11.98 -6.09 -4.70
N LYS A 96 11.76 -6.00 -6.02
CA LYS A 96 11.97 -7.12 -6.94
C LYS A 96 13.47 -7.35 -7.10
N ILE A 97 13.95 -8.52 -6.70
CA ILE A 97 15.38 -8.86 -6.74
C ILE A 97 15.74 -9.72 -7.96
N GLY A 98 14.76 -10.36 -8.59
CA GLY A 98 15.04 -11.20 -9.74
C GLY A 98 13.82 -11.80 -10.43
N LEU A 99 14.09 -12.46 -11.54
CA LEU A 99 13.17 -13.30 -12.30
C LEU A 99 13.91 -14.60 -12.61
N THR A 100 13.29 -15.74 -12.34
CA THR A 100 13.88 -17.03 -12.74
C THR A 100 13.91 -17.18 -14.25
N GLN A 101 14.79 -18.05 -14.76
CA GLN A 101 14.76 -18.40 -16.17
C GLN A 101 13.39 -18.98 -16.53
N ALA A 102 12.73 -18.39 -17.53
CA ALA A 102 11.46 -18.88 -18.00
C ALA A 102 11.60 -20.28 -18.61
N ILE A 103 10.58 -21.10 -18.46
CA ILE A 103 10.51 -22.45 -19.01
C ILE A 103 9.39 -22.49 -20.03
N HIS A 104 9.70 -22.78 -21.30
CA HIS A 104 8.67 -22.96 -22.31
C HIS A 104 7.82 -24.17 -21.96
N THR A 105 6.52 -23.96 -21.93
CA THR A 105 5.52 -25.01 -21.74
C THR A 105 4.80 -25.33 -23.05
N PHE A 106 5.16 -24.73 -24.19
CA PHE A 106 4.64 -25.10 -25.52
C PHE A 106 3.11 -25.30 -25.63
N GLY A 107 2.32 -24.57 -24.82
CA GLY A 107 0.86 -24.71 -24.82
C GLY A 107 0.30 -25.82 -23.93
N LEU A 108 1.01 -26.22 -22.86
CA LEU A 108 0.42 -27.03 -21.80
C LEU A 108 -0.82 -26.34 -21.22
N LYS A 109 -1.97 -27.04 -21.22
CA LYS A 109 -3.15 -26.64 -20.43
C LYS A 109 -3.04 -27.23 -19.02
N ALA A 110 -3.74 -26.61 -18.07
CA ALA A 110 -3.89 -27.16 -16.70
C ALA A 110 -4.66 -28.50 -16.64
N ILE A 111 -5.22 -28.94 -17.78
CA ILE A 111 -5.98 -30.18 -17.92
C ILE A 111 -5.10 -31.19 -18.67
N PRO A 112 -4.98 -32.46 -18.22
CA PRO A 112 -4.28 -33.50 -18.97
C PRO A 112 -4.87 -33.62 -20.38
N GLN A 113 -4.04 -33.46 -21.40
CA GLN A 113 -4.45 -33.68 -22.78
C GLN A 113 -3.86 -34.99 -23.29
N HIS A 114 -4.70 -35.82 -23.90
CA HIS A 114 -4.25 -36.90 -24.76
C HIS A 114 -3.87 -36.30 -26.10
N GLN A 115 -2.60 -35.98 -26.29
CA GLN A 115 -2.06 -35.60 -27.59
C GLN A 115 -1.20 -36.75 -28.11
N ALA A 116 -1.62 -37.35 -29.23
CA ALA A 116 -0.85 -38.36 -29.98
C ALA A 116 -0.25 -39.51 -29.14
N GLY A 117 -0.98 -40.04 -28.15
CA GLY A 117 -0.55 -41.20 -27.36
C GLY A 117 0.53 -40.93 -26.30
N ALA A 118 1.00 -39.68 -26.14
CA ALA A 118 1.93 -39.29 -25.09
C ALA A 118 1.17 -38.60 -23.94
N ARG A 119 1.49 -38.98 -22.70
CA ARG A 119 0.97 -38.34 -21.49
C ARG A 119 1.69 -37.02 -21.32
N VAL A 120 1.04 -35.94 -21.72
CA VAL A 120 1.56 -34.60 -21.53
C VAL A 120 1.52 -34.28 -20.03
N GLU A 121 2.69 -34.06 -19.42
CA GLU A 121 2.78 -33.71 -17.99
C GLU A 121 2.01 -32.41 -17.74
N PRO A 122 1.14 -32.35 -16.72
CA PRO A 122 0.37 -31.15 -16.43
C PRO A 122 1.33 -30.01 -16.09
N ILE A 123 0.93 -28.77 -16.40
CA ILE A 123 1.67 -27.54 -16.04
C ILE A 123 2.13 -27.52 -14.56
N GLN A 124 1.40 -28.21 -13.68
CA GLN A 124 1.70 -28.40 -12.27
C GLN A 124 3.09 -29.03 -12.03
N ALA A 125 3.55 -29.96 -12.88
CA ALA A 125 4.87 -30.58 -12.75
C ALA A 125 5.98 -29.55 -12.96
N VAL A 126 5.85 -28.72 -14.01
CA VAL A 126 6.80 -27.64 -14.30
C VAL A 126 6.80 -26.60 -13.17
N ILE A 127 5.62 -26.25 -12.65
CA ILE A 127 5.50 -25.33 -11.51
C ILE A 127 6.14 -25.93 -10.24
N ALA A 128 6.00 -27.23 -10.01
CA ALA A 128 6.61 -27.92 -8.88
C ALA A 128 8.14 -27.95 -8.97
N GLU A 129 8.70 -28.16 -10.17
CA GLU A 129 10.15 -28.10 -10.40
C GLU A 129 10.70 -26.68 -10.19
N LEU A 130 9.98 -25.67 -10.68
CA LEU A 130 10.29 -24.27 -10.43
C LEU A 130 10.30 -23.95 -8.94
N LEU A 131 9.28 -24.41 -8.21
CA LEU A 131 9.19 -24.24 -6.76
C LEU A 131 10.33 -24.96 -6.02
N ASN A 132 10.73 -26.16 -6.49
CA ASN A 132 11.86 -26.88 -5.90
C ASN A 132 13.17 -26.07 -6.04
N THR A 133 13.39 -25.45 -7.19
CA THR A 133 14.53 -24.56 -7.42
C THR A 133 14.52 -23.36 -6.46
N LEU A 134 13.36 -22.70 -6.32
CA LEU A 134 13.18 -21.57 -5.40
C LEU A 134 13.38 -21.97 -3.93
N ARG A 135 12.95 -23.17 -3.55
CA ARG A 135 13.16 -23.72 -2.21
C ARG A 135 14.64 -23.89 -1.92
N HIS A 136 15.40 -24.45 -2.86
CA HIS A 136 16.84 -24.67 -2.67
C HIS A 136 17.66 -23.37 -2.65
N GLN A 137 17.26 -22.36 -3.43
CA GLN A 137 18.04 -21.12 -3.57
C GLN A 137 17.63 -20.01 -2.59
N PHE A 138 16.33 -19.88 -2.30
CA PHE A 138 15.76 -18.75 -1.56
C PHE A 138 14.95 -19.17 -0.32
N ASN A 139 14.89 -20.47 0.00
CA ASN A 139 14.06 -21.02 1.08
C ASN A 139 12.57 -20.68 0.94
N ILE A 140 12.09 -20.53 -0.30
CA ILE A 140 10.69 -20.24 -0.62
C ILE A 140 9.94 -21.58 -0.74
N THR A 141 8.87 -21.74 0.03
CA THR A 141 8.09 -23.00 0.07
C THR A 141 6.78 -22.94 -0.71
N GLY A 142 6.37 -21.76 -1.16
CA GLY A 142 5.16 -21.55 -1.96
C GLY A 142 5.21 -20.25 -2.74
N PHE A 143 4.27 -20.11 -3.68
CA PHE A 143 4.03 -18.84 -4.36
C PHE A 143 3.02 -18.01 -3.59
N GLU A 144 3.12 -16.70 -3.74
CA GLU A 144 2.07 -15.77 -3.31
C GLU A 144 0.76 -16.02 -4.07
N TRP A 145 -0.35 -15.60 -3.47
CA TRP A 145 -1.69 -15.86 -3.99
C TRP A 145 -1.96 -15.18 -5.35
N GLU A 146 -1.23 -14.11 -5.64
CA GLU A 146 -1.35 -13.36 -6.88
C GLU A 146 -0.45 -13.96 -7.97
N ILE A 147 -1.02 -14.16 -9.15
CA ILE A 147 -0.32 -14.69 -10.33
C ILE A 147 -0.15 -13.54 -11.32
N ILE A 148 1.08 -13.36 -11.80
CA ILE A 148 1.42 -12.36 -12.80
C ILE A 148 1.18 -12.97 -14.19
N GLU A 149 0.20 -12.44 -14.92
CA GLU A 149 -0.11 -12.87 -16.29
C GLU A 149 0.48 -11.89 -17.31
N LEU A 150 1.34 -12.40 -18.19
CA LEU A 150 1.96 -11.63 -19.27
C LEU A 150 1.57 -12.21 -20.64
N PRO A 151 1.50 -11.40 -21.70
CA PRO A 151 1.21 -11.92 -23.03
C PRO A 151 2.35 -12.83 -23.52
N PRO A 152 2.08 -13.82 -24.42
CA PRO A 152 3.13 -14.70 -24.95
C PRO A 152 4.26 -13.94 -25.67
N SER A 153 3.95 -12.79 -26.27
CA SER A 153 4.93 -11.89 -26.88
C SER A 153 5.89 -11.24 -25.88
N ALA A 154 5.61 -11.27 -24.57
CA ALA A 154 6.54 -10.82 -23.54
C ALA A 154 7.52 -11.92 -23.10
N CYS A 155 7.48 -13.11 -23.71
CA CYS A 155 8.38 -14.21 -23.36
C CYS A 155 9.86 -13.77 -23.52
N PRO A 156 10.70 -13.90 -22.48
CA PRO A 156 12.09 -13.45 -22.53
C PRO A 156 13.02 -14.45 -23.25
N LEU A 157 12.57 -15.68 -23.52
CA LEU A 157 13.41 -16.72 -24.11
C LEU A 157 13.74 -16.44 -25.58
N ARG A 158 14.97 -16.76 -26.00
CA ARG A 158 15.42 -16.71 -27.40
C ARG A 158 16.25 -17.96 -27.72
N PRO A 159 15.99 -18.65 -28.85
CA PRO A 159 14.89 -18.42 -29.80
C PRO A 159 13.51 -18.76 -29.19
N CYS A 160 12.46 -18.06 -29.60
CA CYS A 160 11.09 -18.31 -29.13
C CYS A 160 10.09 -18.15 -30.29
N PRO A 161 9.13 -19.08 -30.48
CA PRO A 161 8.20 -19.07 -31.60
C PRO A 161 7.22 -17.89 -31.60
N MET A 162 7.02 -17.21 -30.46
CA MET A 162 6.15 -16.04 -30.35
C MET A 162 6.82 -14.74 -30.81
N HIS A 163 8.14 -14.79 -31.00
CA HIS A 163 8.94 -13.74 -31.60
C HIS A 163 9.30 -14.24 -32.98
N SER A 164 8.35 -14.16 -33.92
CA SER A 164 8.66 -14.47 -35.32
C SER A 164 9.92 -13.68 -35.70
N SER A 165 10.96 -14.39 -36.13
CA SER A 165 12.14 -13.80 -36.72
C SER A 165 11.68 -12.93 -37.89
N GLU A 166 11.62 -11.61 -37.67
CA GLU A 166 11.54 -10.66 -38.77
C GLU A 166 12.73 -10.99 -39.68
N SER A 167 12.40 -11.51 -40.85
CA SER A 167 13.31 -11.79 -41.96
C SER A 167 13.26 -10.62 -42.92
#